data_AF-A0A1G9UW91-F1
#
_entry.id   AF-A0A1G9UW91-F1
#
_cell.length_a   1.000
_cell.length_b   1.000
_cell.length_c   1.000
_cell.angle_alpha   90.00
_cell.angle_beta   90.00
_cell.angle_gamma   90.00
#
_symmetry.space_group_name_H-M   'P 1'
#
loop_
_entity.id
_entity.type
_entity.pdbx_description
1 polymer ?
#
loop_
_entity_poly.entity_id
_entity_poly.type
_entity_poly.pdbx_seq_one_letter_code
_entity_poly.pdbx_strand_id
1 'polypeptide(L)'
;MRMLICEELINDLRVNIEKIKDMSVQLKKNNFEAFFVYSFALFESSICEALRRIVAAFPEKLSDEKQLKLKNSDIFNNYYSPNYILDTIINAEIKSLSKGNALALLQTAQSLMAIELTFDRRAIEEVSEYRNKLVHDNTISNREYLLGKRTVKGNTFSIEKAKNLINILMDVLSELELCLKSKYQKYTKYKLIKDLWEEIFGSPLLKFEDCILIRQGGFDKNRKEVGINFDHLENVVKSISSSEKFFLFLLLQQYSGSINDRYFKFKDIPSLASISSKPEINKILSVFNIYPNLFNGVSIDGAI
;
A
#
# COMPACT_ATOMS: atom_id res chain seq x y z
N MET A 1 -0.84 -17.74 -1.59
CA MET A 1 -1.70 -16.56 -1.37
C MET A 1 -1.03 -15.27 -1.82
N ARG A 2 -1.80 -14.28 -2.31
CA ARG A 2 -1.31 -12.93 -2.65
C ARG A 2 -1.84 -11.93 -1.62
N MET A 3 -0.95 -11.19 -0.96
CA MET A 3 -1.30 -10.23 0.10
C MET A 3 -1.67 -8.87 -0.50
N LEU A 4 -2.89 -8.76 -1.04
CA LEU A 4 -3.40 -7.52 -1.62
C LEU A 4 -4.87 -7.33 -1.28
N ILE A 5 -5.24 -6.13 -0.84
CA ILE A 5 -6.61 -5.65 -0.72
C ILE A 5 -6.76 -4.46 -1.67
N CYS A 6 -7.44 -4.67 -2.80
CA CYS A 6 -7.61 -3.65 -3.84
C CYS A 6 -8.34 -2.42 -3.31
N GLU A 7 -9.34 -2.60 -2.44
CA GLU A 7 -10.11 -1.48 -1.87
C GLU A 7 -9.24 -0.49 -1.10
N GLU A 8 -8.26 -0.97 -0.31
CA GLU A 8 -7.35 -0.09 0.42
C GLU A 8 -6.40 0.67 -0.51
N LEU A 9 -5.87 -0.01 -1.53
CA LEU A 9 -5.06 0.63 -2.57
C LEU A 9 -5.82 1.77 -3.28
N ILE A 10 -7.09 1.53 -3.63
CA ILE A 10 -7.94 2.50 -4.30
C ILE A 10 -8.31 3.66 -3.35
N ASN A 11 -8.59 3.37 -2.08
CA ASN A 11 -8.92 4.41 -1.10
C ASN A 11 -7.75 5.38 -0.89
N ASP A 12 -6.52 4.89 -0.80
CA ASP A 12 -5.35 5.76 -0.63
C ASP A 12 -5.11 6.67 -1.84
N LEU A 13 -5.34 6.16 -3.06
CA LEU A 13 -5.32 6.97 -4.28
C LEU A 13 -6.38 8.07 -4.23
N ARG A 14 -7.63 7.73 -3.87
CA ARG A 14 -8.73 8.70 -3.77
C ARG A 14 -8.46 9.80 -2.75
N VAL A 15 -7.92 9.45 -1.58
CA VAL A 15 -7.55 10.43 -0.55
C VAL A 15 -6.55 11.45 -1.10
N ASN A 16 -5.57 11.01 -1.89
CA ASN A 16 -4.60 11.93 -2.49
C ASN A 16 -5.19 12.72 -3.67
N ILE A 17 -6.07 12.13 -4.48
CA ILE A 17 -6.78 12.84 -5.56
C ILE A 17 -7.64 13.97 -4.97
N GLU A 18 -8.44 13.69 -3.93
CA GLU A 18 -9.27 14.71 -3.28
C GLU A 18 -8.41 15.81 -2.63
N LYS A 19 -7.27 15.48 -2.01
CA LYS A 19 -6.31 16.49 -1.53
C LYS A 19 -5.82 17.40 -2.65
N ILE A 20 -5.44 16.85 -3.80
CA ILE A 20 -4.98 17.65 -4.97
C ILE A 20 -6.12 18.55 -5.48
N LYS A 21 -7.34 18.01 -5.56
CA LYS A 21 -8.54 18.73 -5.99
C LYS A 21 -8.89 19.88 -5.04
N ASP A 22 -8.88 19.66 -3.74
CA ASP A 22 -9.12 20.69 -2.72
C ASP A 22 -8.10 21.84 -2.83
N MET A 23 -6.84 21.51 -3.12
CA MET A 23 -5.80 22.51 -3.34
C MET A 23 -5.98 23.28 -4.65
N SER A 24 -6.40 22.59 -5.72
CA SER A 24 -6.68 23.22 -7.01
C SER A 24 -7.78 24.28 -6.91
N VAL A 25 -8.80 24.06 -6.07
CA VAL A 25 -9.87 25.03 -5.76
C VAL A 25 -9.34 26.26 -5.01
N GLN A 26 -8.39 26.06 -4.10
CA GLN A 26 -7.81 27.12 -3.25
C GLN A 26 -6.65 27.88 -3.89
N LEU A 27 -6.36 27.58 -5.15
CA LEU A 27 -5.18 28.03 -5.86
C LEU A 27 -5.30 29.51 -6.26
N LYS A 28 -4.35 30.31 -5.77
CA LYS A 28 -4.27 31.77 -5.88
C LYS A 28 -2.88 32.20 -6.37
N LYS A 29 -2.75 33.46 -6.80
CA LYS A 29 -1.47 34.00 -7.33
C LYS A 29 -0.31 33.95 -6.33
N ASN A 30 -0.58 33.91 -5.03
CA ASN A 30 0.45 33.90 -3.98
C ASN A 30 0.85 32.50 -3.48
N ASN A 31 0.13 31.44 -3.86
CA ASN A 31 0.39 30.08 -3.35
C ASN A 31 0.52 29.01 -4.46
N PHE A 32 0.30 29.36 -5.72
CA PHE A 32 0.24 28.37 -6.81
C PHE A 32 1.52 27.56 -6.97
N GLU A 33 2.69 28.15 -6.73
CA GLU A 33 3.98 27.46 -6.84
C GLU A 33 4.09 26.34 -5.79
N ALA A 34 3.80 26.67 -4.53
CA ALA A 34 3.82 25.71 -3.43
C ALA A 34 2.77 24.60 -3.63
N PHE A 35 1.56 24.97 -4.05
CA PHE A 35 0.50 24.00 -4.31
C PHE A 35 0.82 23.10 -5.50
N PHE A 36 1.46 23.64 -6.55
CA PHE A 36 1.92 22.82 -7.67
C PHE A 36 2.99 21.82 -7.23
N VAL A 37 4.03 22.26 -6.51
CA VAL A 37 5.11 21.38 -6.03
C VAL A 37 4.56 20.29 -5.11
N TYR A 38 3.63 20.65 -4.22
CA TYR A 38 3.03 19.67 -3.32
C TYR A 38 2.08 18.72 -4.07
N SER A 39 1.33 19.18 -5.06
CA SER A 39 0.52 18.33 -5.94
C SER A 39 1.37 17.32 -6.71
N PHE A 40 2.53 17.76 -7.23
CA PHE A 40 3.50 16.87 -7.87
C PHE A 40 4.04 15.82 -6.89
N ALA A 41 4.37 16.23 -5.66
CA ALA A 41 4.83 15.30 -4.62
C ALA A 41 3.75 14.27 -4.24
N LEU A 42 2.49 14.68 -4.12
CA LEU A 42 1.36 13.77 -3.88
C LEU A 42 1.16 12.81 -5.06
N PHE A 43 1.29 13.29 -6.29
CA PHE A 43 1.22 12.47 -7.50
C PHE A 43 2.31 11.38 -7.51
N GLU A 44 3.58 11.77 -7.34
CA GLU A 44 4.71 10.85 -7.32
C GLU A 44 4.60 9.85 -6.17
N SER A 45 4.24 10.31 -4.98
CA SER A 45 4.01 9.47 -3.80
C SER A 45 2.89 8.46 -4.02
N SER A 46 1.77 8.88 -4.63
CA SER A 46 0.62 8.02 -4.92
C SER A 46 0.99 6.87 -5.86
N ILE A 47 1.73 7.15 -6.93
CA ILE A 47 2.19 6.12 -7.87
C ILE A 47 3.20 5.20 -7.19
N CYS A 48 4.13 5.76 -6.41
CA CYS A 48 5.14 4.97 -5.71
C CYS A 48 4.52 4.04 -4.66
N GLU A 49 3.52 4.50 -3.90
CA GLU A 49 2.82 3.67 -2.92
C GLU A 49 1.99 2.58 -3.60
N ALA A 50 1.28 2.93 -4.69
CA ALA A 50 0.58 1.92 -5.49
C ALA A 50 1.55 0.86 -6.03
N LEU A 51 2.72 1.30 -6.50
CA LEU A 51 3.75 0.41 -7.01
C LEU A 51 4.30 -0.49 -5.90
N ARG A 52 4.59 0.07 -4.73
CA ARG A 52 5.06 -0.65 -3.55
C ARG A 52 4.13 -1.80 -3.20
N ARG A 53 2.83 -1.53 -3.11
CA ARG A 53 1.83 -2.55 -2.75
C ARG A 53 1.65 -3.63 -3.81
N ILE A 54 1.62 -3.23 -5.08
CA ILE A 54 1.52 -4.21 -6.18
C ILE A 54 2.76 -5.09 -6.22
N VAL A 55 3.96 -4.51 -6.14
CA VAL A 55 5.19 -5.30 -6.18
C VAL A 55 5.35 -6.18 -4.94
N ALA A 56 4.95 -5.70 -3.75
CA ALA A 56 4.93 -6.53 -2.54
C ALA A 56 3.99 -7.74 -2.68
N ALA A 57 2.83 -7.56 -3.32
CA ALA A 57 1.89 -8.65 -3.59
C ALA A 57 2.36 -9.57 -4.75
N PHE A 58 3.09 -9.02 -5.72
CA PHE A 58 3.60 -9.72 -6.91
C PHE A 58 5.12 -9.52 -7.08
N PRO A 59 5.95 -10.09 -6.20
CA PRO A 59 7.41 -9.90 -6.26
C PRO A 59 8.03 -10.36 -7.57
N GLU A 60 7.42 -11.34 -8.25
CA GLU A 60 7.85 -11.85 -9.55
C GLU A 60 7.85 -10.79 -10.67
N LYS A 61 7.25 -9.62 -10.43
CA LYS A 61 7.25 -8.51 -11.39
C LYS A 61 8.49 -7.63 -11.27
N LEU A 62 9.28 -7.76 -10.21
CA LEU A 62 10.60 -7.16 -10.18
C LEU A 62 11.44 -7.84 -11.25
N SER A 63 11.94 -7.04 -12.20
CA SER A 63 12.78 -7.54 -13.29
C SER A 63 14.03 -8.23 -12.75
N ASP A 64 14.32 -9.44 -13.26
CA ASP A 64 15.49 -10.27 -12.91
C ASP A 64 16.85 -9.60 -13.20
N GLU A 65 16.87 -8.53 -14.00
CA GLU A 65 18.09 -8.00 -14.63
C GLU A 65 18.95 -7.08 -13.75
N LYS A 66 18.42 -6.58 -12.62
CA LYS A 66 19.22 -5.73 -11.72
C LYS A 66 19.74 -6.58 -10.57
N GLN A 67 21.07 -6.76 -10.51
CA GLN A 67 21.74 -7.19 -9.29
C GLN A 67 21.21 -6.34 -8.12
N LEU A 68 20.40 -6.96 -7.27
CA LEU A 68 19.76 -6.31 -6.15
C LEU A 68 20.87 -5.73 -5.26
N LYS A 69 20.89 -4.40 -5.12
CA LYS A 69 21.86 -3.70 -4.27
C LYS A 69 21.47 -3.86 -2.79
N LEU A 70 21.43 -5.09 -2.31
CA LEU A 70 21.28 -5.41 -0.90
C LEU A 70 22.64 -5.32 -0.22
N LYS A 71 22.71 -4.63 0.91
CA LYS A 71 23.92 -4.70 1.73
C LYS A 71 23.92 -6.03 2.47
N ASN A 72 25.10 -6.62 2.64
CA ASN A 72 25.24 -7.83 3.44
C ASN A 72 24.64 -7.66 4.85
N SER A 73 24.77 -6.47 5.45
CA SER A 73 24.16 -6.14 6.74
C SER A 73 22.64 -6.31 6.75
N ASP A 74 21.96 -5.98 5.64
CA ASP A 74 20.50 -6.03 5.56
C ASP A 74 20.03 -7.48 5.53
N ILE A 75 20.83 -8.38 4.94
CA ILE A 75 20.58 -9.83 4.91
C ILE A 75 20.91 -10.45 6.28
N PHE A 76 22.09 -10.19 6.84
CA PHE A 76 22.55 -10.80 8.09
C PHE A 76 21.67 -10.41 9.29
N ASN A 77 21.27 -9.13 9.38
CA ASN A 77 20.47 -8.65 10.50
C ASN A 77 18.98 -9.06 10.40
N ASN A 78 18.52 -9.46 9.22
CA ASN A 78 17.10 -9.75 8.95
C ASN A 78 16.89 -11.14 8.35
N TYR A 79 17.80 -12.08 8.60
CA TYR A 79 17.73 -13.45 8.07
C TYR A 79 16.42 -14.17 8.42
N TYR A 80 15.86 -13.87 9.60
CA TYR A 80 14.58 -14.42 10.07
C TYR A 80 13.35 -13.62 9.62
N SER A 81 13.54 -12.53 8.87
CA SER A 81 12.51 -11.59 8.45
C SER A 81 12.55 -11.41 6.92
N PRO A 82 12.21 -12.44 6.14
CA PRO A 82 12.31 -12.40 4.67
C PRO A 82 11.48 -11.27 4.03
N ASN A 83 10.37 -10.87 4.65
CA ASN A 83 9.59 -9.72 4.17
C ASN A 83 10.32 -8.39 4.31
N TYR A 84 11.12 -8.22 5.38
CA TYR A 84 11.91 -7.01 5.55
C TYR A 84 12.95 -6.87 4.42
N ILE A 85 13.53 -8.00 4.01
CA ILE A 85 14.45 -8.04 2.86
C ILE A 85 13.72 -7.65 1.58
N LEU A 86 12.52 -8.20 1.36
CA LEU A 86 11.67 -7.86 0.22
C LEU A 86 11.29 -6.36 0.22
N ASP A 87 10.87 -5.81 1.36
CA ASP A 87 10.54 -4.39 1.50
C ASP A 87 11.74 -3.50 1.22
N THR A 88 12.93 -3.92 1.66
CA THR A 88 14.19 -3.21 1.39
C THR A 88 14.51 -3.18 -0.11
N ILE A 89 14.34 -4.32 -0.80
CA ILE A 89 14.49 -4.42 -2.26
C ILE A 89 13.52 -3.46 -2.96
N ILE A 90 12.23 -3.55 -2.61
CA ILE A 90 11.17 -2.75 -3.23
C ILE A 90 11.44 -1.26 -3.03
N ASN A 91 11.80 -0.85 -1.82
CA ASN A 91 12.09 0.55 -1.52
C ASN A 91 13.33 1.07 -2.25
N ALA A 92 14.36 0.24 -2.42
CA ALA A 92 15.54 0.61 -3.21
C ALA A 92 15.18 0.84 -4.69
N GLU A 93 14.35 -0.04 -5.25
CA GLU A 93 13.91 0.08 -6.64
C GLU A 93 13.04 1.32 -6.83
N ILE A 94 12.01 1.52 -6.00
CA ILE A 94 11.13 2.70 -6.05
C ILE A 94 11.93 4.00 -5.92
N LYS A 95 12.88 4.06 -5.00
CA LYS A 95 13.76 5.24 -4.83
C LYS A 95 14.61 5.51 -6.07
N SER A 96 14.99 4.47 -6.81
CA SER A 96 15.73 4.63 -8.06
C SER A 96 14.86 5.23 -9.18
N LEU A 97 13.54 4.99 -9.15
CA LEU A 97 12.54 5.47 -10.11
C LEU A 97 12.08 6.90 -9.80
N SER A 98 11.96 7.24 -8.52
CA SER A 98 11.52 8.56 -7.99
C SER A 98 12.58 9.68 -8.13
N LYS A 99 13.33 9.70 -9.25
CA LYS A 99 14.32 10.75 -9.55
C LYS A 99 13.70 11.98 -10.19
N GLY A 100 12.39 12.18 -10.02
CA GLY A 100 11.72 13.41 -10.39
C GLY A 100 11.35 13.55 -11.88
N ASN A 101 11.40 12.47 -12.66
CA ASN A 101 10.86 12.42 -14.01
C ASN A 101 9.54 11.65 -13.98
N ALA A 102 8.42 12.36 -14.11
CA ALA A 102 7.09 11.78 -14.04
C ALA A 102 6.82 10.79 -15.19
N LEU A 103 7.35 11.04 -16.38
CA LEU A 103 7.16 10.16 -17.53
C LEU A 103 7.85 8.80 -17.31
N ALA A 104 9.10 8.82 -16.85
CA ALA A 104 9.85 7.59 -16.56
C ALA A 104 9.19 6.79 -15.43
N LEU A 105 8.68 7.47 -14.40
CA LEU A 105 7.91 6.87 -13.31
C LEU A 105 6.65 6.17 -13.84
N LEU A 106 5.85 6.86 -14.66
CA LEU A 106 4.62 6.30 -15.24
C LEU A 106 4.91 5.13 -16.17
N GLN A 107 5.92 5.22 -17.04
CA GLN A 107 6.32 4.12 -17.93
C GLN A 107 6.70 2.87 -17.14
N THR A 108 7.45 3.04 -16.05
CA THR A 108 7.84 1.92 -15.20
C THR A 108 6.65 1.38 -14.42
N ALA A 109 5.78 2.26 -13.90
CA ALA A 109 4.56 1.86 -13.20
C ALA A 109 3.63 1.05 -14.12
N GLN A 110 3.43 1.46 -15.37
CA GLN A 110 2.67 0.69 -16.37
C GLN A 110 3.24 -0.70 -16.56
N SER A 111 4.56 -0.83 -16.72
CA SER A 111 5.23 -2.12 -16.89
C SER A 111 5.05 -3.04 -15.68
N LEU A 112 5.42 -2.55 -14.48
CA LEU A 112 5.38 -3.33 -13.24
C LEU A 112 3.95 -3.61 -12.75
N MET A 113 3.02 -2.69 -12.93
CA MET A 113 1.61 -2.94 -12.63
C MET A 113 0.93 -3.72 -13.77
N ALA A 114 1.57 -3.82 -14.93
CA ALA A 114 1.04 -4.36 -16.18
C ALA A 114 -0.33 -3.75 -16.54
N ILE A 115 -0.43 -2.43 -16.44
CA ILE A 115 -1.61 -1.63 -16.80
C ILE A 115 -1.25 -0.71 -17.97
N GLU A 116 -2.26 -0.26 -18.70
CA GLU A 116 -2.11 0.73 -19.76
C GLU A 116 -2.80 2.02 -19.30
N LEU A 117 -2.08 3.14 -19.41
CA LEU A 117 -2.60 4.47 -19.15
C LEU A 117 -2.50 5.29 -20.45
N THR A 118 -3.48 6.16 -20.66
CA THR A 118 -3.64 6.98 -21.83
C THR A 118 -3.38 8.44 -21.45
N PHE A 119 -2.10 8.81 -21.43
CA PHE A 119 -1.67 10.18 -21.17
C PHE A 119 -0.81 10.73 -22.30
N ASP A 120 -0.89 12.04 -22.53
CA ASP A 120 0.00 12.74 -23.45
C ASP A 120 1.41 12.83 -22.83
N ARG A 121 2.36 12.13 -23.45
CA ARG A 121 3.76 12.10 -23.00
C ARG A 121 4.37 13.50 -22.92
N ARG A 122 4.04 14.39 -23.86
CA ARG A 122 4.58 15.76 -23.88
C ARG A 122 4.05 16.57 -22.71
N ALA A 123 2.78 16.39 -22.36
CA ALA A 123 2.16 17.04 -21.22
C ALA A 123 2.83 16.60 -19.89
N ILE A 124 3.15 15.31 -19.74
CA ILE A 124 3.85 14.80 -18.55
C ILE A 124 5.31 15.28 -18.45
N GLU A 125 6.00 15.37 -19.60
CA GLU A 125 7.33 15.97 -19.65
C GLU A 125 7.27 17.44 -19.22
N GLU A 126 6.27 18.19 -19.70
CA GLU A 126 6.06 19.58 -19.32
C GLU A 126 5.80 19.73 -17.81
N VAL A 127 5.03 18.84 -17.19
CA VAL A 127 4.84 18.82 -15.72
C VAL A 127 6.20 18.72 -15.00
N SER A 128 7.05 17.80 -15.44
CA SER A 128 8.37 17.57 -14.82
C SER A 128 9.29 18.78 -15.01
N GLU A 129 9.31 19.36 -16.22
CA GLU A 129 10.07 20.57 -16.50
C GLU A 129 9.58 21.77 -15.68
N TYR A 130 8.27 21.96 -15.58
CA TYR A 130 7.67 23.06 -14.82
C TYR A 130 8.04 22.94 -13.34
N ARG A 131 8.00 21.72 -12.77
CA ARG A 131 8.46 21.45 -11.40
C ARG A 131 9.93 21.78 -11.22
N ASN A 132 10.79 21.32 -12.13
CA ASN A 132 12.23 21.55 -12.05
C ASN A 132 12.56 23.05 -12.13
N LYS A 133 11.90 23.79 -13.03
CA LYS A 133 12.05 25.25 -13.14
C LYS A 133 11.60 25.95 -11.86
N LEU A 134 10.44 25.61 -11.29
CA LEU A 134 9.99 26.19 -10.02
C LEU A 134 10.96 25.95 -8.85
N VAL A 135 11.55 24.75 -8.77
CA VAL A 135 12.47 24.40 -7.67
C VAL A 135 13.86 25.01 -7.85
N HIS A 136 14.36 25.12 -9.08
CA HIS A 136 15.75 25.50 -9.36
C HIS A 136 15.93 26.93 -9.89
N ASP A 137 14.93 27.53 -10.57
CA ASP A 137 15.05 28.90 -11.10
C ASP A 137 14.71 29.98 -10.06
N ASN A 138 14.00 29.63 -8.96
CA ASN A 138 13.75 30.54 -7.84
C ASN A 138 14.94 30.63 -6.86
N THR A 139 16.00 29.85 -7.06
CA THR A 139 17.25 30.06 -6.34
C THR A 139 18.05 31.12 -7.08
N ILE A 140 18.08 32.35 -6.55
CA ILE A 140 19.02 33.39 -7.01
C ILE A 140 20.40 32.76 -6.97
N SER A 141 20.93 32.38 -8.13
CA SER A 141 22.27 31.83 -8.18
C SER A 141 23.17 32.95 -7.65
N ASN A 142 23.91 32.64 -6.59
CA ASN A 142 25.00 33.47 -6.03
C ASN A 142 26.15 33.67 -7.05
N ARG A 143 25.86 33.80 -8.33
CA ARG A 143 26.76 34.24 -9.40
C ARG A 143 26.22 35.45 -10.16
N GLU A 144 24.98 35.90 -9.89
CA GLU A 144 24.47 37.15 -10.47
C GLU A 144 25.29 38.37 -10.04
N TYR A 145 25.87 38.36 -8.82
CA TYR A 145 26.78 39.42 -8.37
C TYR A 145 28.16 39.38 -9.07
N LEU A 146 28.56 38.25 -9.68
CA LEU A 146 29.86 38.09 -10.35
C LEU A 146 29.82 38.38 -11.85
N LEU A 147 28.70 38.10 -12.52
CA LEU A 147 28.64 38.05 -13.98
C LEU A 147 27.67 39.07 -14.61
N GLY A 148 27.09 39.96 -13.81
CA GLY A 148 26.08 40.91 -14.26
C GLY A 148 24.73 40.24 -14.54
N LYS A 149 23.65 41.03 -14.49
CA LYS A 149 22.26 40.57 -14.73
C LYS A 149 22.18 39.85 -16.08
N ARG A 150 22.22 38.53 -16.08
CA ARG A 150 21.61 37.77 -17.17
C ARG A 150 20.13 38.05 -17.05
N THR A 151 19.57 38.75 -18.03
CA THR A 151 18.13 38.79 -18.25
C THR A 151 17.69 37.35 -18.49
N VAL A 152 17.36 36.64 -17.41
CA VAL A 152 16.55 35.42 -17.49
C VAL A 152 15.29 35.87 -18.18
N LYS A 153 15.16 35.54 -19.47
CA LYS A 153 13.92 35.72 -20.22
C LYS A 153 12.84 35.09 -19.36
N GLY A 154 12.02 35.93 -18.73
CA GLY A 154 10.99 35.52 -17.80
C GLY A 154 10.01 34.63 -18.52
N ASN A 155 10.19 33.32 -18.41
CA ASN A 155 9.10 32.39 -18.60
C ASN A 155 8.22 32.58 -17.38
N THR A 156 7.21 33.42 -17.53
CA THR A 156 6.25 33.76 -16.51
C THR A 156 5.56 32.49 -16.03
N PHE A 157 5.91 32.05 -14.82
CA PHE A 157 5.07 31.14 -14.07
C PHE A 157 3.68 31.75 -14.00
N SER A 158 2.67 31.01 -14.45
CA SER A 158 1.29 31.48 -14.47
C SER A 158 0.42 30.52 -13.70
N ILE A 159 -0.56 31.10 -13.02
CA ILE A 159 -1.55 30.35 -12.25
C ILE A 159 -2.38 29.46 -13.18
N GLU A 160 -2.67 29.92 -14.39
CA GLU A 160 -3.41 29.18 -15.42
C GLU A 160 -2.62 27.94 -15.87
N LYS A 161 -1.31 28.09 -16.08
CA LYS A 161 -0.43 26.98 -16.45
C LYS A 161 -0.32 25.96 -15.32
N ALA A 162 -0.12 26.41 -14.08
CA ALA A 162 -0.09 25.52 -12.92
C ALA A 162 -1.39 24.73 -12.76
N LYS A 163 -2.56 25.39 -12.92
CA LYS A 163 -3.87 24.73 -12.88
C LYS A 163 -4.01 23.66 -13.96
N ASN A 164 -3.62 23.97 -15.20
CA ASN A 164 -3.69 23.00 -16.29
C ASN A 164 -2.82 21.76 -16.01
N LEU A 165 -1.58 21.98 -15.55
CA LEU A 165 -0.67 20.89 -15.22
C LEU A 165 -1.14 20.06 -14.01
N ILE A 166 -1.77 20.68 -13.01
CA ILE A 166 -2.40 19.95 -11.89
C ILE A 166 -3.58 19.10 -12.38
N ASN A 167 -4.39 19.61 -13.30
CA ASN A 167 -5.48 18.81 -13.90
C ASN A 167 -4.93 17.58 -14.62
N ILE A 168 -3.86 17.73 -15.40
CA ILE A 168 -3.18 16.59 -16.04
C ILE A 168 -2.74 15.54 -14.99
N LEU A 169 -2.17 15.96 -13.86
CA LEU A 169 -1.81 15.03 -12.78
C LEU A 169 -3.03 14.29 -12.21
N MET A 170 -4.14 15.00 -11.99
CA MET A 170 -5.38 14.40 -11.47
C MET A 170 -6.01 13.42 -12.46
N ASP A 171 -6.01 13.74 -13.75
CA ASP A 171 -6.57 12.89 -14.80
C ASP A 171 -5.80 11.56 -14.86
N VAL A 172 -4.46 11.62 -14.81
CA VAL A 172 -3.61 10.42 -14.77
C VAL A 172 -3.85 9.58 -13.51
N LEU A 173 -3.99 10.19 -12.34
CA LEU A 173 -4.28 9.44 -11.11
C LEU A 173 -5.66 8.80 -11.12
N SER A 174 -6.65 9.50 -11.70
CA SER A 174 -8.01 8.99 -11.83
C SER A 174 -8.05 7.81 -12.80
N GLU A 175 -7.32 7.89 -13.92
CA GLU A 175 -7.16 6.76 -14.84
C GLU A 175 -6.44 5.59 -14.18
N LEU A 176 -5.36 5.86 -13.44
CA LEU A 176 -4.64 4.86 -12.67
C LEU A 176 -5.56 4.13 -11.69
N GLU A 177 -6.41 4.86 -10.97
CA GLU A 177 -7.43 4.28 -10.09
C GLU A 177 -8.33 3.29 -10.84
N LEU A 178 -8.87 3.69 -11.99
CA LEU A 178 -9.76 2.86 -12.80
C LEU A 178 -9.06 1.59 -13.31
N CYS A 179 -7.85 1.72 -13.85
CA CYS A 179 -7.06 0.60 -14.35
C CYS A 179 -6.70 -0.38 -13.23
N LEU A 180 -6.29 0.11 -12.07
CA LEU A 180 -5.98 -0.73 -10.91
C LEU A 180 -7.23 -1.44 -10.40
N LYS A 181 -8.36 -0.72 -10.28
CA LYS A 181 -9.64 -1.29 -9.85
C LYS A 181 -10.06 -2.42 -10.78
N SER A 182 -10.05 -2.17 -12.10
CA SER A 182 -10.41 -3.17 -13.10
C SER A 182 -9.52 -4.42 -13.02
N LYS A 183 -8.20 -4.23 -12.92
CA LYS A 183 -7.23 -5.33 -12.95
C LYS A 183 -7.20 -6.14 -11.65
N TYR A 184 -7.30 -5.49 -10.50
CA TYR A 184 -7.07 -6.09 -9.19
C TYR A 184 -8.35 -6.28 -8.36
N GLN A 185 -9.54 -6.01 -8.91
CA GLN A 185 -10.84 -6.17 -8.19
C GLN A 185 -11.04 -7.51 -7.50
N LYS A 186 -10.45 -8.60 -8.02
CA LYS A 186 -10.57 -9.94 -7.42
C LYS A 186 -9.88 -10.06 -6.06
N TYR A 187 -8.92 -9.18 -5.75
CA TYR A 187 -8.16 -9.17 -4.51
C TYR A 187 -8.92 -8.37 -3.44
N THR A 188 -9.89 -9.02 -2.82
CA THR A 188 -10.73 -8.44 -1.77
C THR A 188 -10.25 -8.84 -0.38
N LYS A 189 -10.66 -8.08 0.64
CA LYS A 189 -10.44 -8.44 2.05
C LYS A 189 -10.95 -9.87 2.36
N TYR A 190 -12.13 -10.21 1.84
CA TYR A 190 -12.71 -11.55 1.96
C TYR A 190 -11.81 -12.63 1.34
N LYS A 191 -11.34 -12.40 0.11
CA LYS A 191 -10.46 -13.35 -0.57
C LYS A 191 -9.16 -13.57 0.22
N LEU A 192 -8.55 -12.50 0.72
CA LEU A 192 -7.32 -12.62 1.52
C LEU A 192 -7.54 -13.45 2.79
N ILE A 193 -8.63 -13.18 3.52
CA ILE A 193 -8.96 -13.90 4.75
C ILE A 193 -9.28 -15.37 4.46
N LYS A 194 -10.00 -15.65 3.38
CA LYS A 194 -10.30 -17.01 2.94
C LYS A 194 -9.05 -17.78 2.52
N ASP A 195 -8.24 -17.20 1.63
CA ASP A 195 -6.99 -17.81 1.17
C ASP A 195 -6.03 -18.05 2.36
N LEU A 196 -5.97 -17.13 3.34
CA LEU A 196 -5.18 -17.31 4.57
C LEU A 196 -5.70 -18.45 5.42
N TRP A 197 -7.01 -18.51 5.65
CA TRP A 197 -7.63 -19.51 6.49
C TRP A 197 -7.47 -20.92 5.93
N GLU A 198 -7.72 -21.10 4.62
CA GLU A 198 -7.57 -22.39 3.93
C GLU A 198 -6.11 -22.85 3.84
N GLU A 199 -5.14 -21.93 3.82
CA GLU A 199 -3.71 -22.28 3.89
C GLU A 199 -3.27 -22.73 5.29
N ILE A 200 -3.92 -22.24 6.35
CA ILE A 200 -3.57 -22.56 7.76
C ILE A 200 -4.31 -23.81 8.25
N PHE A 201 -5.60 -23.92 7.93
CA PHE A 201 -6.48 -24.97 8.44
C PHE A 201 -6.89 -25.92 7.33
N GLY A 202 -6.35 -27.14 7.37
CA GLY A 202 -6.73 -28.21 6.45
C GLY A 202 -7.86 -29.11 6.97
N SER A 203 -8.31 -28.94 8.21
CA SER A 203 -9.30 -29.84 8.81
C SER A 203 -10.73 -29.48 8.40
N PRO A 204 -11.60 -30.50 8.26
CA PRO A 204 -13.02 -30.27 7.95
C PRO A 204 -13.79 -29.63 9.11
N LEU A 205 -13.22 -29.56 10.31
CA LEU A 205 -13.84 -28.93 11.49
C LEU A 205 -13.71 -27.40 11.48
N LEU A 206 -12.65 -26.89 10.84
CA LEU A 206 -12.35 -25.47 10.71
C LEU A 206 -12.52 -25.02 9.27
N LYS A 207 -13.62 -25.42 8.61
CA LYS A 207 -13.95 -24.88 7.29
C LYS A 207 -14.24 -23.39 7.40
N PHE A 208 -13.75 -22.65 6.41
CA PHE A 208 -13.87 -21.19 6.38
C PHE A 208 -15.31 -20.72 6.54
N GLU A 209 -16.25 -21.34 5.82
CA GLU A 209 -17.66 -20.98 5.78
C GLU A 209 -18.37 -21.19 7.13
N ASP A 210 -17.89 -22.12 7.95
CA ASP A 210 -18.47 -22.44 9.25
C ASP A 210 -17.90 -21.53 10.35
N CYS A 211 -16.63 -21.14 10.22
CA CYS A 211 -15.90 -20.36 11.22
C CYS A 211 -15.99 -18.83 11.01
N ILE A 212 -16.17 -18.37 9.78
CA ILE A 212 -16.10 -16.94 9.42
C ILE A 212 -17.44 -16.47 8.86
N LEU A 213 -17.94 -15.38 9.43
CA LEU A 213 -19.22 -14.77 9.07
C LEU A 213 -18.99 -13.45 8.36
N ILE A 214 -19.74 -13.21 7.29
CA ILE A 214 -19.82 -11.89 6.67
C ILE A 214 -21.05 -11.17 7.25
N ARG A 215 -20.83 -10.11 8.01
CA ARG A 215 -21.89 -9.32 8.64
C ARG A 215 -21.95 -7.93 8.02
N GLN A 216 -23.10 -7.27 8.07
CA GLN A 216 -23.14 -5.82 7.81
C GLN A 216 -22.50 -5.09 8.99
N GLY A 217 -21.68 -4.09 8.71
CA GLY A 217 -21.00 -3.32 9.75
C GLY A 217 -21.99 -2.62 10.67
N GLY A 218 -21.67 -2.59 11.96
CA GLY A 218 -22.54 -1.99 12.97
C GLY A 218 -22.74 -0.49 12.79
N PHE A 219 -21.71 0.20 12.28
CA PHE A 219 -21.70 1.65 12.08
C PHE A 219 -22.00 2.08 10.63
N ASP A 220 -21.64 1.24 9.65
CA ASP A 220 -21.92 1.48 8.24
C ASP A 220 -22.57 0.25 7.61
N LYS A 221 -23.89 0.32 7.40
CA LYS A 221 -24.70 -0.76 6.81
C LYS A 221 -24.30 -1.10 5.36
N ASN A 222 -23.55 -0.22 4.69
CA ASN A 222 -23.05 -0.45 3.35
C ASN A 222 -21.73 -1.23 3.33
N ARG A 223 -21.06 -1.38 4.48
CA ARG A 223 -19.78 -2.08 4.60
C ARG A 223 -19.99 -3.50 5.12
N LYS A 224 -19.39 -4.49 4.45
CA LYS A 224 -19.37 -5.87 4.93
C LYS A 224 -18.15 -6.08 5.83
N GLU A 225 -18.40 -6.46 7.07
CA GLU A 225 -17.39 -6.79 8.06
C GLU A 225 -17.22 -8.31 8.16
N VAL A 226 -15.99 -8.73 8.45
CA VAL A 226 -15.66 -10.13 8.68
C VAL A 226 -15.68 -10.37 10.17
N GLY A 227 -16.58 -11.24 10.61
CA GLY A 227 -16.72 -11.66 12.01
C GLY A 227 -16.42 -13.14 12.18
N ILE A 228 -16.25 -13.55 13.43
CA ILE A 228 -15.96 -14.93 13.80
C ILE A 228 -17.24 -15.60 14.33
N ASN A 229 -17.50 -16.84 13.91
CA ASN A 229 -18.57 -17.67 14.42
C ASN A 229 -18.15 -18.33 15.74
N PHE A 230 -18.28 -17.58 16.84
CA PHE A 230 -17.90 -18.07 18.16
C PHE A 230 -18.71 -19.30 18.60
N ASP A 231 -19.99 -19.41 18.22
CA ASP A 231 -20.83 -20.55 18.57
C ASP A 231 -20.31 -21.86 17.94
N HIS A 232 -19.88 -21.81 16.68
CA HIS A 232 -19.24 -22.95 16.03
C HIS A 232 -17.89 -23.28 16.67
N LEU A 233 -17.06 -22.25 16.93
CA LEU A 233 -15.74 -22.42 17.55
C LEU A 233 -15.82 -23.09 18.93
N GLU A 234 -16.77 -22.73 19.79
CA GLU A 234 -16.95 -23.37 21.11
C GLU A 234 -17.13 -24.89 21.02
N ASN A 235 -17.82 -25.35 19.97
CA ASN A 235 -18.10 -26.77 19.77
C ASN A 235 -16.90 -27.54 19.20
N VAL A 236 -16.08 -26.91 18.34
CA VAL A 236 -15.00 -27.61 17.63
C VAL A 236 -13.63 -27.48 18.29
N VAL A 237 -13.38 -26.43 19.10
CA VAL A 237 -12.06 -26.13 19.68
C VAL A 237 -11.49 -27.29 20.52
N LYS A 238 -12.32 -28.09 21.17
CA LYS A 238 -11.84 -29.25 21.95
C LYS A 238 -11.31 -30.38 21.09
N SER A 239 -11.78 -30.48 19.85
CA SER A 239 -11.54 -31.60 18.93
C SER A 239 -10.45 -31.34 17.89
N ILE A 240 -10.00 -30.08 17.76
CA ILE A 240 -8.90 -29.71 16.86
C ILE A 240 -7.52 -30.02 17.48
N SER A 241 -6.52 -30.17 16.62
CA SER A 241 -5.15 -30.48 17.05
C SER A 241 -4.49 -29.32 17.80
N SER A 242 -3.47 -29.59 18.62
CA SER A 242 -2.74 -28.54 19.35
C SER A 242 -2.11 -27.49 18.43
N SER A 243 -1.66 -27.88 17.23
CA SER A 243 -1.14 -26.94 16.24
C SER A 243 -2.24 -26.03 15.68
N GLU A 244 -3.43 -26.55 15.41
CA GLU A 244 -4.57 -25.73 14.98
C GLU A 244 -5.05 -24.79 16.10
N LYS A 245 -5.04 -25.26 17.36
CA LYS A 245 -5.32 -24.40 18.53
C LYS A 245 -4.34 -23.23 18.60
N PHE A 246 -3.06 -23.47 18.34
CA PHE A 246 -2.06 -22.42 18.29
C PHE A 246 -2.31 -21.39 17.18
N PHE A 247 -2.61 -21.85 15.96
CA PHE A 247 -2.91 -20.92 14.87
C PHE A 247 -4.20 -20.13 15.11
N LEU A 248 -5.24 -20.78 15.62
CA LEU A 248 -6.48 -20.11 15.98
C LEU A 248 -6.25 -19.09 17.10
N PHE A 249 -5.42 -19.41 18.10
CA PHE A 249 -5.00 -18.47 19.14
C PHE A 249 -4.33 -17.22 18.54
N LEU A 250 -3.38 -17.40 17.59
CA LEU A 250 -2.73 -16.28 16.92
C LEU A 250 -3.72 -15.40 16.16
N LEU A 251 -4.69 -15.99 15.46
CA LEU A 251 -5.70 -15.25 14.72
C LEU A 251 -6.66 -14.48 15.64
N LEU A 252 -7.14 -15.13 16.72
CA LEU A 252 -8.02 -14.51 17.71
C LEU A 252 -7.33 -13.41 18.51
N GLN A 253 -6.00 -13.44 18.64
CA GLN A 253 -5.24 -12.36 19.26
C GLN A 253 -5.39 -11.04 18.50
N GLN A 254 -5.57 -11.09 17.18
CA GLN A 254 -5.88 -9.88 16.39
C GLN A 254 -7.27 -9.33 16.74
N TYR A 255 -8.20 -10.17 17.23
CA TYR A 255 -9.55 -9.77 17.59
C TYR A 255 -9.61 -9.15 19.00
N SER A 256 -9.12 -9.88 20.00
CA SER A 256 -8.95 -9.39 21.37
C SER A 256 -8.11 -10.37 22.19
N GLY A 257 -7.19 -9.84 23.01
CA GLY A 257 -6.42 -10.65 23.95
C GLY A 257 -7.29 -11.40 24.97
N SER A 258 -8.46 -10.87 25.33
CA SER A 258 -9.36 -11.50 26.31
C SER A 258 -10.28 -12.59 25.74
N ILE A 259 -10.44 -12.63 24.41
CA ILE A 259 -11.24 -13.68 23.76
C ILE A 259 -10.50 -15.01 23.85
N ASN A 260 -9.17 -14.98 23.70
CA ASN A 260 -8.33 -16.18 23.76
C ASN A 260 -8.48 -16.95 25.08
N ASP A 261 -8.61 -16.25 26.21
CA ASP A 261 -8.77 -16.86 27.54
C ASP A 261 -10.05 -17.71 27.67
N ARG A 262 -11.04 -17.50 26.81
CA ARG A 262 -12.29 -18.29 26.77
C ARG A 262 -12.08 -19.66 26.12
N TYR A 263 -11.15 -19.76 25.16
CA TYR A 263 -10.97 -20.93 24.30
C TYR A 263 -9.72 -21.73 24.63
N PHE A 264 -8.67 -21.08 25.13
CA PHE A 264 -7.35 -21.67 25.28
C PHE A 264 -6.78 -21.41 26.67
N LYS A 265 -6.20 -22.45 27.27
CA LYS A 265 -5.29 -22.31 28.42
C LYS A 265 -3.86 -22.40 27.95
N PHE A 266 -2.92 -21.89 28.75
CA PHE A 266 -1.49 -21.97 28.43
C PHE A 266 -1.02 -23.40 28.13
N LYS A 267 -1.57 -24.40 28.81
CA LYS A 267 -1.29 -25.83 28.58
C LYS A 267 -1.79 -26.37 27.22
N ASP A 268 -2.72 -25.68 26.56
CA ASP A 268 -3.27 -26.05 25.26
C ASP A 268 -2.40 -25.52 24.11
N ILE A 269 -1.45 -24.63 24.41
CA ILE A 269 -0.48 -24.08 23.46
C ILE A 269 0.72 -25.04 23.38
N PRO A 270 1.04 -25.60 22.20
CA PRO A 270 2.20 -26.47 22.01
C PRO A 270 3.50 -25.74 22.32
N SER A 271 4.50 -26.46 22.84
CA SER A 271 5.83 -25.88 23.05
C SER A 271 6.44 -25.45 21.72
N LEU A 272 7.20 -24.35 21.69
CA LEU A 272 7.81 -23.81 20.47
C LEU A 272 8.63 -24.84 19.67
N ALA A 273 9.25 -25.80 20.35
CA ALA A 273 10.01 -26.89 19.71
C ALA A 273 9.12 -27.91 18.98
N SER A 274 7.84 -28.02 19.34
CA SER A 274 6.86 -28.93 18.75
C SER A 274 6.06 -28.32 17.60
N ILE A 275 6.26 -27.03 17.30
CA ILE A 275 5.57 -26.38 16.17
C ILE A 275 6.33 -26.70 14.87
N SER A 276 5.78 -27.65 14.12
CA SER A 276 6.34 -28.10 12.84
C SER A 276 6.21 -27.07 11.72
N SER A 277 5.25 -26.16 11.80
CA SER A 277 4.82 -25.33 10.67
C SER A 277 5.26 -23.86 10.81
N LYS A 278 6.59 -23.65 10.80
CA LYS A 278 7.23 -22.32 10.80
C LYS A 278 6.83 -21.43 9.60
N PRO A 279 6.65 -21.97 8.37
CA PRO A 279 6.21 -21.16 7.23
C PRO A 279 4.83 -20.51 7.44
N GLU A 280 3.89 -21.22 8.05
CA GLU A 280 2.52 -20.77 8.32
C GLU A 280 2.52 -19.65 9.37
N ILE A 281 3.35 -19.77 10.42
CA ILE A 281 3.57 -18.68 11.38
C ILE A 281 4.08 -17.44 10.67
N ASN A 282 5.14 -17.59 9.87
CA ASN A 282 5.72 -16.47 9.14
C ASN A 282 4.68 -15.82 8.23
N LYS A 283 3.82 -16.60 7.56
CA LYS A 283 2.72 -16.06 6.74
C LYS A 283 1.69 -15.28 7.56
N ILE A 284 1.23 -15.81 8.69
CA ILE A 284 0.28 -15.11 9.58
C ILE A 284 0.89 -13.77 10.02
N LEU A 285 2.13 -13.79 10.49
CA LEU A 285 2.84 -12.58 10.90
C LEU A 285 3.03 -11.59 9.73
N SER A 286 3.29 -12.10 8.52
CA SER A 286 3.39 -11.29 7.31
C SER A 286 2.09 -10.55 7.02
N VAL A 287 0.98 -11.28 7.03
CA VAL A 287 -0.35 -10.70 6.78
C VAL A 287 -0.70 -9.69 7.86
N PHE A 288 -0.40 -9.96 9.12
CA PHE A 288 -0.71 -9.03 10.22
C PHE A 288 0.20 -7.80 10.25
N ASN A 289 1.44 -7.91 9.76
CA ASN A 289 2.30 -6.75 9.59
C ASN A 289 1.77 -5.80 8.49
N ILE A 290 1.22 -6.36 7.40
CA ILE A 290 0.65 -5.57 6.30
C ILE A 290 -0.76 -5.07 6.66
N TYR A 291 -1.57 -5.92 7.28
CA TYR A 291 -2.98 -5.67 7.61
C TYR A 291 -3.24 -5.92 9.11
N PRO A 292 -2.81 -5.01 10.00
CA PRO A 292 -2.92 -5.18 11.45
C PRO A 292 -4.36 -5.23 11.96
N ASN A 293 -5.32 -4.72 11.18
CA ASN A 293 -6.75 -4.69 11.51
C ASN A 293 -7.59 -5.61 10.59
N LEU A 294 -6.98 -6.67 10.05
CA LEU A 294 -7.63 -7.56 9.09
C LEU A 294 -8.94 -8.16 9.63
N PHE A 295 -8.92 -8.77 10.81
CA PHE A 295 -10.13 -9.36 11.40
C PHE A 295 -11.00 -8.36 12.19
N ASN A 296 -10.48 -7.22 12.62
CA ASN A 296 -11.20 -6.33 13.55
C ASN A 296 -12.08 -5.25 12.91
N GLY A 297 -11.94 -4.92 11.63
CA GLY A 297 -12.85 -3.97 10.95
C GLY A 297 -12.85 -2.53 11.46
N VAL A 298 -12.23 -2.24 12.60
CA VAL A 298 -12.16 -0.89 13.20
C VAL A 298 -11.15 -0.04 12.43
N SER A 299 -11.61 1.03 11.78
CA SER A 299 -10.75 2.22 11.62
C SER A 299 -10.51 2.76 13.02
N ILE A 300 -9.26 2.79 13.48
CA ILE A 300 -8.90 3.55 14.67
C ILE A 300 -8.86 5.03 14.27
N ASP A 301 -10.03 5.57 13.96
CA ASP A 301 -10.33 6.98 14.14
C ASP A 301 -11.38 6.99 15.26
N GLY A 302 -10.92 7.17 16.50
CA GLY A 302 -11.82 7.31 17.66
C GLY A 302 -11.62 6.33 18.82
N ALA A 303 -10.42 5.77 19.04
CA ALA A 303 -10.07 5.30 20.36
C ALA A 303 -9.71 6.52 21.23
N ILE A 304 -10.67 6.97 22.05
CA ILE A 304 -10.41 7.69 23.30
C ILE A 304 -9.91 6.67 24.31
#